data_AF-A0A937RQ25-F1
#
_entry.id   AF-A0A937RQ25-F1
#
_cell.length_a   1.000
_cell.length_b   1.000
_cell.length_c   1.000
_cell.angle_alpha   90.00
_cell.angle_beta   90.00
_cell.angle_gamma   90.00
#
_symmetry.space_group_name_H-M   'P 1'
#
loop_
_entity.id
_entity.type
_entity.pdbx_description
1 polymer ?
#
loop_
_entity_poly.entity_id
_entity_poly.type
_entity_poly.pdbx_seq_one_letter_code
_entity_poly.pdbx_strand_id
1 'polypeptide(L)' 'MRAIVILRRADDGHVDGEIKVDGDDATRAFSGWIELLDLLDRAANPPTIDRPSPD' A
#
# COMPACT_ATOMS: atom_id res chain seq x y z
N MET A 1 10.67 3.87 6.78
CA MET A 1 9.71 3.71 5.68
C MET A 1 8.77 4.90 5.65
N ARG A 2 8.53 5.49 4.47
CA ARG A 2 7.60 6.62 4.29
C ARG A 2 6.54 6.21 3.28
N ALA A 3 5.31 6.65 3.49
CA ALA A 3 4.22 6.50 2.52
C ALA A 3 3.57 7.87 2.29
N ILE A 4 3.30 8.18 1.04
CA ILE A 4 2.53 9.36 0.64
C ILE A 4 1.15 8.85 0.24
N VAL A 5 0.12 9.33 0.92
CA VAL A 5 -1.27 8.94 0.70
C VAL A 5 -2.05 10.16 0.23
N ILE A 6 -2.69 10.03 -0.93
CA ILE A 6 -3.64 11.02 -1.45
C ILE A 6 -5.03 10.48 -1.15
N LEU A 7 -5.75 11.15 -0.24
CA LEU A 7 -7.12 10.79 0.14
C LEU A 7 -8.12 11.63 -0.64
N ARG A 8 -9.15 10.98 -1.15
CA ARG A 8 -10.31 11.59 -1.80
C ARG A 8 -11.58 11.03 -1.18
N ARG A 9 -12.66 11.80 -1.33
CA ARG A 9 -14.00 11.37 -0.97
C ARG A 9 -14.73 11.02 -2.27
N ALA A 10 -15.18 9.77 -2.39
CA ALA A 10 -16.00 9.30 -3.49
C ALA A 10 -17.43 9.88 -3.41
N ASP A 11 -18.16 9.80 -4.52
CA ASP A 11 -19.52 10.36 -4.66
C ASP A 11 -20.55 9.70 -3.73
N ASP A 12 -20.36 8.42 -3.40
CA ASP A 12 -21.20 7.67 -2.45
C ASP A 12 -20.77 7.90 -0.97
N GLY A 13 -19.76 8.73 -0.74
CA GLY A 13 -19.26 9.10 0.57
C GLY A 13 -18.16 8.19 1.15
N HIS A 14 -17.73 7.13 0.47
CA HIS A 14 -16.56 6.37 0.91
C HIS A 14 -15.25 7.12 0.63
N VAL A 15 -14.16 6.64 1.24
CA VAL A 15 -12.82 7.19 1.03
C VAL A 15 -12.12 6.38 -0.03
N ASP A 16 -11.61 7.01 -1.07
CA ASP A 16 -10.72 6.39 -2.06
C ASP A 16 -9.40 7.15 -2.13
N GLY A 17 -8.43 6.60 -2.84
CA GLY A 17 -7.20 7.32 -3.03
C GLY A 17 -6.10 6.55 -3.73
N GLU A 18 -4.90 7.12 -3.61
CA GLU A 18 -3.66 6.56 -4.15
C GLU A 18 -2.59 6.59 -3.07
N ILE A 19 -1.78 5.53 -2.99
CA ILE A 19 -0.63 5.41 -2.10
C ILE A 19 0.64 5.19 -2.92
N LYS A 20 1.68 5.93 -2.56
CA LYS A 20 3.05 5.69 -3.02
C LYS A 20 3.95 5.43 -1.81
N VAL A 21 4.67 4.32 -1.85
CA VAL A 21 5.59 3.90 -0.80
C VAL A 21 7.01 4.22 -1.22
N ASP A 22 7.79 4.77 -0.29
CA ASP A 22 9.23 5.03 -0.51
C ASP A 22 9.98 3.71 -0.72
N GLY A 23 10.63 3.56 -1.87
CA GLY A 23 11.26 2.31 -2.33
C GLY A 23 10.36 1.41 -3.19
N ASP A 24 9.10 1.77 -3.42
CA ASP A 24 8.22 1.16 -4.43
C ASP A 24 8.07 2.14 -5.61
N ASP A 25 8.34 1.67 -6.82
CA ASP A 25 8.13 2.46 -8.04
C ASP A 25 6.66 2.53 -8.44
N ALA A 26 5.81 1.67 -7.88
CA ALA A 26 4.39 1.63 -8.17
C ALA A 26 3.57 2.57 -7.27
N THR A 27 2.65 3.31 -7.88
CA THR A 27 1.53 3.94 -7.17
C THR A 27 0.35 2.99 -7.24
N ARG A 28 -0.32 2.75 -6.10
CA ARG A 28 -1.45 1.83 -6.00
C ARG A 28 -2.70 2.59 -5.60
N ALA A 29 -3.80 2.32 -6.29
CA ALA A 29 -5.11 2.83 -5.89
C ALA A 29 -5.67 1.99 -4.73
N PHE A 30 -6.56 2.58 -3.93
CA PHE A 30 -7.35 1.88 -2.92
C PHE A 30 -8.76 2.46 -2.83
N SER A 31 -9.73 1.64 -2.44
CA SER A 31 -11.11 2.01 -2.15
C SER A 31 -11.46 1.56 -0.73
N GLY A 32 -11.46 2.52 0.18
CA GLY A 32 -11.81 2.36 1.58
C GLY A 32 -10.62 2.23 2.52
N TRP A 33 -10.93 2.36 3.81
CA TRP A 33 -9.92 2.35 4.88
C TRP A 33 -9.23 1.00 5.05
N ILE A 34 -9.95 -0.11 4.85
CA ILE A 34 -9.39 -1.46 5.06
C ILE A 34 -8.30 -1.74 4.02
N GLU A 35 -8.53 -1.41 2.75
CA GLU A 35 -7.56 -1.61 1.69
C GLU A 35 -6.31 -0.74 1.89
N LEU A 36 -6.49 0.52 2.30
CA LEU A 36 -5.36 1.39 2.67
C LEU A 36 -4.52 0.79 3.81
N LEU A 37 -5.16 0.26 4.85
CA LEU A 37 -4.47 -0.35 5.99
C LEU A 37 -3.69 -1.62 5.58
N ASP A 38 -4.27 -2.48 4.74
CA ASP A 38 -3.57 -3.67 4.20
C ASP A 38 -2.36 -3.27 3.36
N LEU A 39 -2.49 -2.25 2.51
CA LEU A 39 -1.37 -1.74 1.72
C LEU A 39 -0.24 -1.20 2.60
N LEU A 40 -0.56 -0.46 3.67
CA LEU A 40 0.43 0.04 4.63
C LEU A 40 1.09 -1.08 5.42
N ASP A 41 0.33 -2.10 5.83
CA ASP A 41 0.87 -3.24 6.57
C ASP A 41 1.84 -4.07 5.73
N ARG A 42 1.49 -4.39 4.48
CA ARG A 42 2.39 -5.06 3.52
C ARG A 42 3.62 -4.24 3.20
N ALA A 43 3.49 -2.92 3.19
CA ALA A 43 4.62 -2.04 3.02
C ALA A 43 5.56 -2.17 4.24
N ALA A 44 5.03 -2.03 5.46
CA ALA A 44 5.81 -2.11 6.69
C ALA A 44 6.46 -3.49 6.91
N ASN A 45 5.80 -4.54 6.43
CA ASN A 45 6.20 -5.94 6.54
C ASN A 45 6.34 -6.55 5.14
N PRO A 46 7.36 -6.16 4.35
CA PRO A 46 7.54 -6.73 3.02
C PRO A 46 7.75 -8.24 3.14
N PRO A 47 7.11 -9.06 2.30
CA PRO A 47 7.28 -10.51 2.38
C PRO A 47 8.76 -10.83 2.22
N THR A 48 9.32 -11.54 3.20
CA THR A 48 10.67 -12.09 3.10
C THR A 48 10.66 -13.02 1.90
N ILE A 49 11.28 -12.61 0.79
CA ILE A 49 11.50 -13.50 -0.34
C ILE A 49 12.44 -14.59 0.19
N ASP A 50 11.88 -15.78 0.41
CA ASP A 50 12.63 -16.96 0.81
C ASP A 50 13.72 -17.16 -0.24
N ARG A 51 14.96 -16.86 0.14
CA ARG A 51 16.10 -17.02 -0.77
C ARG A 51 16.31 -18.53 -0.88
N PRO A 52 16.26 -19.14 -2.08
CA PRO A 52 16.51 -20.57 -2.18
C PRO A 52 17.89 -20.84 -1.58
N SER A 53 17.91 -21.72 -0.58
CA SER A 53 19.12 -22.17 0.11
C SER A 53 20.07 -22.74 -0.95
N PRO A 54 21.33 -22.28 -1.05
CA PRO A 54 22.30 -22.93 -1.93
C PRO A 54 22.67 -24.28 -1.32
N ASP A 55 22.35 -25.36 -2.04
CA ASP A 55 22.93 -26.69 -1.86
C ASP A 55 24.40 -26.72 -2.33
#